data_AF-A0A4R3U030-F1
#
_entry.id   AF-A0A4R3U030-F1
#
_cell.length_a   1.000
_cell.length_b   1.000
_cell.length_c   1.000
_cell.angle_alpha   90.00
_cell.angle_beta   90.00
_cell.angle_gamma   90.00
#
_symmetry.space_group_name_H-M   'P 1'
#
loop_
_entity.id
_entity.type
_entity.pdbx_description
1 polymer ?
#
loop_
_entity_poly.entity_id
_entity_poly.type
_entity_poly.pdbx_seq_one_letter_code
_entity_poly.pdbx_strand_id
1 'polypeptide(L)'
;MLEGYRGVYPDTLQWSAFGSASPLWTLAIEWHIYMFAGSLFFMCRNLRTIPLLAPVALFFGQTPVHFLFGAFQSDGVGRGLFTLWLAGAAIYVVARLPYRLPRAALLAFVSAAAFVAITPAGKEYSFVGYPLLAAVVFGIVAATQSSHRLTSQRVQRTIGFFADYSFSLYLVHHTIMSAIWLLLPDRGVSVFILAVVISNVVAIGLAFIGENKHKFIARLLTESFAFRRNKAAHTVS
;
A
#
# COMPACT_ATOMS: atom_id res chain seq x y z
N MET A 1 -3.54 18.67 21.03
CA MET A 1 -4.06 17.51 20.27
C MET A 1 -5.07 18.05 19.28
N LEU A 2 -4.83 17.90 17.98
CA LEU A 2 -5.89 18.13 17.00
C LEU A 2 -6.92 17.02 17.20
N GLU A 3 -8.17 17.38 17.48
CA GLU A 3 -9.24 16.40 17.55
C GLU A 3 -9.31 15.66 16.20
N GLY A 4 -9.18 14.33 16.24
CA GLY A 4 -9.33 13.49 15.05
C GLY A 4 -10.72 13.62 14.44
N TYR A 5 -10.84 13.26 13.17
CA TYR A 5 -12.13 13.18 12.49
C TYR A 5 -13.02 12.19 13.24
N ARG A 6 -14.16 12.67 13.76
CA ARG A 6 -15.25 11.83 14.23
C ARG A 6 -16.22 11.70 13.08
N GLY A 7 -16.21 10.56 12.40
CA GLY A 7 -17.05 10.34 11.24
C GLY A 7 -18.52 10.38 11.53
N VAL A 8 -19.31 10.20 10.46
CA VAL A 8 -20.78 10.09 10.52
C VAL A 8 -21.19 8.99 11.50
N TYR A 9 -20.36 7.95 11.61
CA TYR A 9 -20.47 6.91 12.62
C TYR A 9 -19.34 7.07 13.63
N PRO A 10 -19.60 7.70 14.79
CA PRO A 10 -18.56 8.05 15.74
C PRO A 10 -17.84 6.84 16.33
N ASP A 11 -18.42 5.63 16.30
CA ASP A 11 -17.78 4.45 16.88
C ASP A 11 -17.04 3.57 15.85
N THR A 12 -17.22 3.83 14.54
CA THR A 12 -16.69 2.98 13.46
C THR A 12 -15.89 3.72 12.39
N LEU A 13 -16.05 5.04 12.25
CA LEU A 13 -15.32 5.86 11.28
C LEU A 13 -14.62 7.03 11.98
N GLN A 14 -13.64 6.78 12.85
CA GLN A 14 -12.78 7.86 13.38
C GLN A 14 -11.36 7.75 12.88
N TRP A 15 -10.78 8.87 12.46
CA TRP A 15 -9.38 8.94 12.03
C TRP A 15 -8.59 9.88 12.93
N SER A 16 -7.47 9.40 13.48
CA SER A 16 -6.52 10.28 14.15
C SER A 16 -5.84 11.18 13.12
N ALA A 17 -5.78 12.49 13.41
CA ALA A 17 -5.12 13.45 12.54
C ALA A 17 -3.61 13.27 12.66
N PHE A 18 -3.05 12.45 11.77
CA PHE A 18 -1.65 12.63 11.39
C PHE A 18 -1.58 13.87 10.49
N GLY A 19 -0.52 14.67 10.54
CA GLY A 19 -0.43 15.88 9.71
C GLY A 19 -0.49 15.59 8.20
N SER A 20 -0.26 16.60 7.36
CA SER A 20 -0.14 16.42 5.90
C SER A 20 0.92 15.39 5.46
N ALA A 21 1.89 15.08 6.34
CA ALA A 21 2.89 14.04 6.14
C ALA A 21 2.44 12.64 6.58
N SER A 22 1.19 12.46 7.04
CA SER A 22 0.63 11.14 7.40
C SER A 22 0.88 10.11 6.31
N PRO A 23 0.56 10.36 5.03
CA PRO A 23 0.76 9.31 4.04
C PRO A 23 2.24 9.02 3.76
N LEU A 24 3.19 9.79 4.27
CA LEU A 24 4.61 9.51 4.06
C LEU A 24 5.18 8.55 5.12
N TRP A 25 4.49 8.34 6.25
CA TRP A 25 5.04 7.52 7.34
C TRP A 25 5.07 6.03 6.98
N THR A 26 4.04 5.50 6.31
CA THR A 26 4.09 4.08 5.90
C THR A 26 5.04 3.88 4.72
N LEU A 27 5.20 4.84 3.82
CA LEU A 27 6.19 4.75 2.73
C LEU A 27 7.62 4.60 3.28
N ALA A 28 7.97 5.37 4.31
CA ALA A 28 9.26 5.24 4.98
C ALA A 28 9.44 3.85 5.60
N ILE A 29 8.39 3.29 6.22
CA ILE A 29 8.44 1.94 6.80
C ILE A 29 8.55 0.87 5.71
N GLU A 30 7.76 0.98 4.65
CA GLU A 30 7.79 0.07 3.51
C GLU A 30 9.19 0.03 2.89
N TRP A 31 9.85 1.18 2.73
CA TRP A 31 11.25 1.23 2.29
C TRP A 31 12.17 0.38 3.18
N HIS A 32 12.05 0.49 4.51
CA HIS A 32 12.85 -0.31 5.44
C HIS A 32 12.53 -1.81 5.29
N ILE A 33 11.25 -2.16 5.16
CA ILE A 33 10.82 -3.55 4.92
C ILE A 33 11.45 -4.09 3.63
N TYR A 34 11.42 -3.33 2.53
CA TYR A 34 11.98 -3.77 1.25
C TYR A 34 13.50 -3.94 1.30
N MET A 35 14.22 -2.99 1.90
CA MET A 35 15.69 -3.08 2.03
C MET A 35 16.10 -4.26 2.92
N PHE A 36 15.37 -4.48 4.01
CA PHE A 36 15.58 -5.61 4.91
C PHE A 36 15.28 -6.95 4.22
N ALA A 37 14.05 -7.14 3.72
CA ALA A 37 13.62 -8.38 3.07
C ALA A 37 14.45 -8.69 1.82
N GLY A 38 14.79 -7.67 1.02
CA GLY A 38 15.67 -7.81 -0.15
C GLY A 38 17.07 -8.29 0.24
N SER A 39 17.65 -7.69 1.30
CA SER A 39 18.96 -8.11 1.80
C SER A 39 18.93 -9.56 2.29
N LEU A 40 17.92 -9.95 3.07
CA LEU A 40 17.73 -11.35 3.49
C LEU A 40 17.63 -12.30 2.30
N PHE A 41 16.81 -11.95 1.30
CA PHE A 41 16.63 -12.75 0.10
C PHE A 41 17.95 -13.01 -0.64
N PHE A 42 18.75 -11.97 -0.89
CA PHE A 42 20.02 -12.12 -1.60
C PHE A 42 21.08 -12.86 -0.78
N MET A 43 21.11 -12.67 0.54
CA MET A 43 21.97 -13.45 1.45
C MET A 43 21.63 -14.95 1.41
N CYS A 44 20.33 -15.29 1.47
CA CYS A 44 19.87 -16.67 1.34
C CYS A 44 20.17 -17.27 -0.04
N ARG A 45 20.15 -16.45 -1.10
CA ARG A 45 20.43 -16.91 -2.47
C ARG A 45 21.92 -17.13 -2.73
N ASN A 46 22.78 -16.31 -2.14
CA ASN A 46 24.23 -16.37 -2.30
C ASN A 46 24.95 -15.92 -1.02
N LEU A 47 25.48 -16.89 -0.26
CA LEU A 47 26.16 -16.66 1.01
C LEU A 47 27.37 -15.72 0.90
N ARG A 48 27.98 -15.57 -0.28
CA ARG A 48 29.11 -14.63 -0.50
C ARG A 48 28.69 -13.16 -0.36
N THR A 49 27.39 -12.85 -0.45
CA THR A 49 26.87 -11.49 -0.30
C THR A 49 26.66 -11.07 1.15
N ILE A 50 26.72 -12.01 2.10
CA ILE A 50 26.51 -11.75 3.53
C ILE A 50 27.35 -10.60 4.09
N PRO A 51 28.69 -10.52 3.90
CA PRO A 51 29.47 -9.43 4.50
C PRO A 51 29.06 -8.05 3.99
N LEU A 52 28.56 -7.96 2.75
CA LEU A 52 28.09 -6.71 2.16
C LEU A 52 26.66 -6.34 2.62
N LEU A 53 25.77 -7.32 2.72
CA LEU A 53 24.35 -7.10 2.95
C LEU A 53 23.95 -7.19 4.43
N ALA A 54 24.75 -7.82 5.29
CA ALA A 54 24.47 -7.91 6.72
C ALA A 54 24.36 -6.52 7.39
N PRO A 55 25.23 -5.53 7.12
CA PRO A 55 25.06 -4.18 7.66
C PRO A 55 23.75 -3.52 7.21
N VAL A 56 23.37 -3.72 5.93
CA VAL A 56 22.11 -3.22 5.38
C VAL A 56 20.91 -3.86 6.09
N ALA A 57 20.93 -5.19 6.25
CA ALA A 57 19.88 -5.92 6.94
C ALA A 57 19.78 -5.52 8.42
N LEU A 58 20.90 -5.30 9.11
CA LEU A 58 20.90 -4.88 10.51
C LEU A 58 20.39 -3.45 10.69
N PHE A 59 20.77 -2.53 9.81
CA PHE A 59 20.31 -1.14 9.87
C PHE A 59 18.82 -1.03 9.53
N PHE A 60 18.42 -1.54 8.36
CA PHE A 60 17.03 -1.44 7.91
C PHE A 60 16.08 -2.42 8.60
N GLY A 61 16.60 -3.49 9.22
CA GLY A 61 15.80 -4.49 9.95
C GLY A 61 15.25 -4.02 11.28
N GLN A 62 15.78 -2.93 11.85
CA GLN A 62 15.29 -2.38 13.13
C GLN A 62 13.81 -2.03 13.05
N THR A 63 13.39 -1.35 11.98
CA THR A 63 12.02 -0.89 11.79
C THR A 63 11.02 -2.04 11.60
N PRO A 64 11.22 -3.01 10.67
CA PRO A 64 10.35 -4.16 10.53
C PRO A 64 10.29 -5.02 11.80
N VAL A 65 11.41 -5.25 12.48
CA VAL A 65 11.45 -6.02 13.74
C VAL A 65 10.63 -5.33 14.82
N HIS A 66 10.73 -4.01 14.95
CA HIS A 66 9.90 -3.24 15.89
C HIS A 66 8.41 -3.39 15.58
N PHE A 67 8.04 -3.27 14.30
CA PHE A 67 6.66 -3.42 13.83
C PHE A 67 6.18 -4.86 13.69
N LEU A 68 6.97 -5.86 14.10
CA LEU A 68 6.53 -7.24 14.13
C LEU A 68 5.44 -7.43 15.19
N PHE A 69 5.66 -6.89 16.40
CA PHE A 69 4.72 -6.97 17.53
C PHE A 69 4.37 -5.61 18.17
N GLY A 70 5.19 -4.60 17.93
CA GLY A 70 5.09 -3.27 18.53
C GLY A 70 4.58 -2.20 17.56
N ALA A 71 4.50 -0.98 18.08
CA ALA A 71 4.25 0.27 17.36
C ALA A 71 5.21 1.34 17.89
N PHE A 72 5.61 2.32 17.08
CA PHE A 72 6.41 3.46 17.59
C PHE A 72 5.56 4.43 18.42
N GLN A 73 4.25 4.43 18.21
CA GLN A 73 3.32 5.34 18.86
C GLN A 73 2.52 4.62 19.93
N SER A 74 2.20 5.35 21.00
CA SER A 74 1.44 4.83 22.15
C SER A 74 -0.04 4.59 21.84
N ASP A 75 -0.55 5.14 20.73
CA ASP A 75 -1.90 4.91 20.23
C ASP A 75 -2.06 3.54 19.54
N GLY A 76 -0.96 2.83 19.28
CA GLY A 76 -0.93 1.52 18.65
C GLY A 76 -1.06 1.56 17.13
N VAL A 77 -0.95 2.73 16.49
CA VAL A 77 -1.00 2.84 15.03
C VAL A 77 0.21 2.13 14.40
N GLY A 78 -0.05 1.37 13.34
CA GLY A 78 0.97 0.55 12.68
C GLY A 78 1.39 -0.69 13.47
N ARG A 79 0.79 -0.97 14.63
CA ARG A 79 1.14 -2.16 15.41
C ARG A 79 0.98 -3.41 14.58
N GLY A 80 2.04 -4.21 14.45
CA GLY A 80 2.00 -5.46 13.69
C GLY A 80 2.10 -5.29 12.17
N LEU A 81 2.37 -4.10 11.63
CA LEU A 81 2.41 -3.87 10.19
C LEU A 81 3.33 -4.86 9.46
N PHE A 82 4.49 -5.20 10.04
CA PHE A 82 5.39 -6.17 9.42
C PHE A 82 4.82 -7.60 9.45
N THR A 83 4.06 -7.97 10.49
CA THR A 83 3.32 -9.24 10.54
C THR A 83 2.27 -9.31 9.43
N LEU A 84 1.52 -8.22 9.18
CA LEU A 84 0.55 -8.18 8.09
C LEU A 84 1.24 -8.25 6.71
N TRP A 85 2.40 -7.60 6.57
CA TRP A 85 3.23 -7.70 5.37
C TRP A 85 3.70 -9.14 5.12
N LEU A 86 4.17 -9.84 6.16
CA LEU A 86 4.55 -11.26 6.08
C LEU A 86 3.35 -12.15 5.73
N ALA A 87 2.15 -11.85 6.25
CA ALA A 87 0.94 -12.56 5.85
C ALA A 87 0.65 -12.38 4.35
N GLY A 88 0.84 -11.19 3.80
CA GLY A 88 0.76 -10.95 2.35
C GLY A 88 1.78 -11.77 1.55
N ALA A 89 3.04 -11.82 2.02
CA ALA A 89 4.07 -12.66 1.41
C ALA A 89 3.73 -14.16 1.46
N ALA A 90 3.17 -14.64 2.58
CA ALA A 90 2.70 -16.01 2.73
C ALA A 90 1.53 -16.33 1.80
N ILE A 91 0.57 -15.40 1.66
CA ILE A 91 -0.55 -15.51 0.71
C ILE A 91 -0.03 -15.70 -0.71
N TYR A 92 0.99 -14.96 -1.12
CA TYR A 92 1.60 -15.13 -2.45
C TYR A 92 2.17 -16.54 -2.67
N VAL A 93 2.83 -17.12 -1.65
CA VAL A 93 3.34 -18.50 -1.73
C VAL A 93 2.19 -19.50 -1.81
N VAL A 94 1.18 -19.36 -0.95
CA VAL A 94 0.00 -20.25 -0.91
C VAL A 94 -0.80 -20.17 -2.21
N ALA A 95 -0.98 -18.97 -2.78
CA ALA A 95 -1.74 -18.76 -4.01
C ALA A 95 -1.04 -19.31 -5.27
N ARG A 96 0.20 -19.82 -5.16
CA ARG A 96 0.90 -20.55 -6.24
C ARG A 96 0.71 -22.06 -6.15
N LEU A 97 0.18 -22.56 -5.04
CA LEU A 97 -0.14 -23.98 -4.93
C LEU A 97 -1.27 -24.33 -5.92
N PRO A 98 -1.31 -25.56 -6.46
CA PRO A 98 -2.31 -25.99 -7.45
C PRO A 98 -3.69 -26.24 -6.81
N TYR A 99 -4.10 -25.41 -5.86
CA TYR A 99 -5.37 -25.51 -5.15
C TYR A 99 -6.31 -24.38 -5.59
N ARG A 100 -7.57 -24.74 -5.89
CA ARG A 100 -8.62 -23.77 -6.20
C ARG A 100 -9.59 -23.70 -5.04
N LEU A 101 -9.76 -22.50 -4.48
CA LEU A 101 -10.73 -22.27 -3.43
C LEU A 101 -12.11 -21.97 -4.06
N PRO A 102 -13.11 -22.86 -3.96
CA PRO A 102 -14.45 -22.52 -4.40
C PRO A 102 -14.99 -21.36 -3.54
N ARG A 103 -15.74 -20.45 -4.16
CA ARG A 103 -16.36 -19.30 -3.47
C ARG A 103 -15.35 -18.36 -2.78
N ALA A 104 -14.13 -18.23 -3.32
CA ALA A 104 -13.12 -17.30 -2.81
C ALA A 104 -13.63 -15.84 -2.69
N ALA A 105 -14.50 -15.40 -3.60
CA ALA A 105 -15.13 -14.09 -3.52
C ALA A 105 -16.07 -13.95 -2.30
N LEU A 106 -16.77 -15.03 -1.92
CA LEU A 106 -17.60 -15.05 -0.71
C LEU A 106 -16.73 -15.00 0.54
N LEU A 107 -15.60 -15.72 0.56
CA LEU A 107 -14.62 -15.62 1.65
C LEU A 107 -14.17 -14.17 1.82
N ALA A 108 -13.74 -13.51 0.73
CA ALA A 108 -13.31 -12.12 0.78
C ALA A 108 -14.41 -11.21 1.33
N PHE A 109 -15.65 -11.36 0.84
CA PHE A 109 -16.77 -10.54 1.27
C PHE A 109 -17.14 -10.76 2.75
N VAL A 110 -17.28 -12.01 3.18
CA VAL A 110 -17.65 -12.37 4.56
C VAL A 110 -16.56 -11.93 5.53
N SER A 111 -15.28 -12.16 5.20
CA SER A 111 -14.18 -11.72 6.05
C SER A 111 -14.10 -10.19 6.15
N ALA A 112 -14.37 -9.46 5.06
CA ALA A 112 -14.43 -8.00 5.09
C ALA A 112 -15.59 -7.49 5.93
N ALA A 113 -16.79 -8.06 5.75
CA ALA A 113 -17.97 -7.72 6.54
C ALA A 113 -17.76 -8.01 8.02
N ALA A 114 -17.18 -9.17 8.34
CA ALA A 114 -16.83 -9.55 9.71
C ALA A 114 -15.80 -8.58 10.29
N PHE A 115 -14.76 -8.21 9.54
CA PHE A 115 -13.74 -7.25 9.99
C PHE A 115 -14.38 -5.91 10.36
N VAL A 116 -15.23 -5.35 9.48
CA VAL A 116 -15.93 -4.09 9.73
C VAL A 116 -16.88 -4.21 10.93
N ALA A 117 -17.57 -5.34 11.09
CA ALA A 117 -18.53 -5.55 12.18
C ALA A 117 -17.89 -5.65 13.56
N ILE A 118 -16.66 -6.21 13.65
CA ILE A 118 -16.01 -6.49 14.95
C ILE A 118 -14.89 -5.52 15.30
N THR A 119 -14.49 -4.62 14.39
CA THR A 119 -13.34 -3.73 14.58
C THR A 119 -13.82 -2.31 14.87
N PRO A 120 -13.73 -1.83 16.12
CA PRO A 120 -14.03 -0.44 16.45
C PRO A 120 -13.05 0.52 15.78
N ALA A 121 -13.46 1.77 15.61
CA ALA A 121 -12.58 2.83 15.14
C ALA A 121 -11.33 2.96 16.03
N GLY A 122 -10.16 3.13 15.42
CA GLY A 122 -8.86 3.21 16.10
C GLY A 122 -8.30 1.87 16.57
N LYS A 123 -8.97 0.75 16.26
CA LYS A 123 -8.50 -0.62 16.55
C LYS A 123 -8.19 -1.42 15.30
N GLU A 124 -8.05 -0.77 14.16
CA GLU A 124 -7.78 -1.39 12.85
C GLU A 124 -6.43 -2.12 12.82
N TYR A 125 -5.47 -1.66 13.64
CA TYR A 125 -4.15 -2.27 13.81
C TYR A 125 -4.10 -3.32 14.93
N SER A 126 -5.26 -3.79 15.42
CA SER A 126 -5.33 -4.90 16.37
C SER A 126 -4.99 -6.22 15.69
N PHE A 127 -4.08 -7.00 16.29
CA PHE A 127 -3.73 -8.35 15.84
C PHE A 127 -4.95 -9.27 15.69
N VAL A 128 -6.02 -9.03 16.46
CA VAL A 128 -7.26 -9.82 16.39
C VAL A 128 -7.91 -9.73 15.00
N GLY A 129 -7.81 -8.58 14.33
CA GLY A 129 -8.40 -8.37 13.00
C GLY A 129 -7.56 -8.90 11.84
N TYR A 130 -6.29 -9.22 12.07
CA TYR A 130 -5.34 -9.58 11.01
C TYR A 130 -5.69 -10.86 10.27
N PRO A 131 -6.15 -11.95 10.92
CA PRO A 131 -6.62 -13.14 10.21
C PRO A 131 -7.75 -12.83 9.23
N LEU A 132 -8.67 -11.90 9.58
CA LEU A 132 -9.74 -11.47 8.69
C LEU A 132 -9.19 -10.67 7.51
N LEU A 133 -8.28 -9.72 7.74
CA LEU A 133 -7.63 -8.98 6.66
C LEU A 133 -6.85 -9.90 5.71
N ALA A 134 -6.10 -10.86 6.25
CA ALA A 134 -5.40 -11.87 5.46
C ALA A 134 -6.38 -12.73 4.65
N ALA A 135 -7.51 -13.15 5.23
CA ALA A 135 -8.56 -13.88 4.53
C ALA A 135 -9.24 -13.04 3.43
N VAL A 136 -9.40 -11.73 3.63
CA VAL A 136 -9.87 -10.80 2.58
C VAL A 136 -8.93 -10.80 1.39
N VAL A 137 -7.64 -10.54 1.64
CA VAL A 137 -6.62 -10.46 0.57
C VAL A 137 -6.49 -11.81 -0.14
N PHE A 138 -6.42 -12.92 0.62
CA PHE A 138 -6.38 -14.26 0.06
C PHE A 138 -7.61 -14.58 -0.79
N GLY A 139 -8.81 -14.26 -0.30
CA GLY A 139 -10.06 -14.46 -1.02
C GLY A 139 -10.12 -13.67 -2.32
N ILE A 140 -9.63 -12.42 -2.34
CA ILE A 140 -9.52 -11.61 -3.55
C ILE A 140 -8.56 -12.28 -4.55
N VAL A 141 -7.35 -12.65 -4.12
CA VAL A 141 -6.35 -13.30 -4.98
C VAL A 141 -6.86 -14.64 -5.53
N ALA A 142 -7.44 -15.48 -4.70
CA ALA A 142 -7.98 -16.77 -5.14
C ALA A 142 -9.21 -16.60 -6.06
N ALA A 143 -10.05 -15.58 -5.84
CA ALA A 143 -11.16 -15.25 -6.72
C ALA A 143 -10.66 -14.76 -8.08
N THR A 144 -9.58 -13.98 -8.12
CA THR A 144 -9.04 -13.46 -9.37
C THR A 144 -8.37 -14.54 -10.20
N GLN A 145 -7.68 -15.48 -9.56
CA GLN A 145 -7.06 -16.63 -10.24
C GLN A 145 -8.08 -17.66 -10.75
N SER A 146 -9.24 -17.79 -10.10
CA SER A 146 -10.27 -18.77 -10.48
C SER A 146 -11.28 -18.26 -11.51
N SER A 147 -11.37 -16.94 -11.70
CA SER A 147 -12.40 -16.33 -12.55
C SER A 147 -11.86 -15.94 -13.93
N HIS A 148 -12.32 -16.64 -14.97
CA HIS A 148 -12.11 -16.20 -16.36
C HIS A 148 -12.78 -14.85 -16.68
N ARG A 149 -13.69 -14.33 -15.84
CA ARG A 149 -14.42 -13.07 -16.13
C ARG A 149 -13.54 -11.82 -16.00
N LEU A 150 -12.47 -11.89 -15.20
CA LEU A 150 -11.52 -10.79 -15.04
C LEU A 150 -10.56 -10.64 -16.22
N THR A 151 -10.62 -11.53 -17.22
CA THR A 151 -9.87 -11.39 -18.47
C THR A 151 -10.53 -10.44 -19.47
N SER A 152 -11.76 -9.98 -19.20
CA SER A 152 -12.42 -9.04 -20.11
C SER A 152 -11.66 -7.71 -20.16
N GLN A 153 -11.43 -7.22 -21.39
CA GLN A 153 -10.66 -5.99 -21.61
C GLN A 153 -11.27 -4.78 -20.89
N ARG A 154 -12.60 -4.73 -20.77
CA ARG A 154 -13.29 -3.66 -20.04
C ARG A 154 -12.92 -3.65 -18.56
N VAL A 155 -13.00 -4.81 -17.90
CA VAL A 155 -12.65 -4.95 -16.48
C VAL A 155 -11.17 -4.60 -16.25
N GLN A 156 -10.27 -5.10 -17.11
CA GLN A 156 -8.85 -4.77 -17.01
C GLN A 156 -8.57 -3.28 -17.19
N ARG A 157 -9.23 -2.61 -18.14
CA ARG A 157 -9.12 -1.15 -18.32
C ARG A 157 -9.63 -0.39 -17.11
N THR A 158 -10.74 -0.81 -16.52
CA THR A 158 -11.28 -0.19 -15.31
C THR A 158 -10.32 -0.36 -14.13
N ILE A 159 -9.83 -1.58 -13.88
CA ILE A 159 -8.83 -1.84 -12.82
C ILE A 159 -7.56 -1.01 -13.07
N GLY A 160 -7.07 -0.99 -14.30
CA GLY A 160 -5.91 -0.19 -14.70
C GLY A 160 -6.12 1.30 -14.40
N PHE A 161 -7.25 1.86 -14.81
CA PHE A 161 -7.58 3.26 -14.54
C PHE A 161 -7.53 3.61 -13.05
N PHE A 162 -8.14 2.79 -12.17
CA PHE A 162 -8.09 3.02 -10.73
C PHE A 162 -6.70 2.81 -10.13
N ALA A 163 -5.93 1.86 -10.65
CA ALA A 163 -4.57 1.62 -10.21
C ALA A 163 -3.63 2.77 -10.59
N ASP A 164 -3.80 3.35 -11.78
CA ASP A 164 -2.92 4.37 -12.37
C ASP A 164 -2.83 5.68 -11.57
N TYR A 165 -3.82 5.98 -10.71
CA TYR A 165 -3.78 7.15 -9.82
C TYR A 165 -3.81 6.79 -8.33
N SER A 166 -3.80 5.50 -7.99
CA SER A 166 -3.93 5.04 -6.61
C SER A 166 -2.79 5.54 -5.70
N PHE A 167 -1.57 5.63 -6.22
CA PHE A 167 -0.43 6.19 -5.50
C PHE A 167 -0.58 7.70 -5.29
N SER A 168 -0.95 8.43 -6.34
CA SER A 168 -1.25 9.86 -6.24
C SER A 168 -2.37 10.13 -5.22
N LEU A 169 -3.43 9.32 -5.21
CA LEU A 169 -4.52 9.40 -4.23
C LEU A 169 -4.01 9.16 -2.81
N TYR A 170 -3.21 8.12 -2.62
CA TYR A 170 -2.59 7.81 -1.34
C TYR A 170 -1.80 9.01 -0.78
N LEU A 171 -1.04 9.74 -1.61
CA LEU A 171 -0.28 10.91 -1.17
C LEU A 171 -1.14 12.13 -0.79
N VAL A 172 -2.26 12.37 -1.49
CA VAL A 172 -2.99 13.65 -1.34
C VAL A 172 -4.28 13.58 -0.54
N HIS A 173 -4.93 12.41 -0.44
CA HIS A 173 -6.27 12.31 0.16
C HIS A 173 -6.30 12.85 1.59
N HIS A 174 -5.31 12.51 2.41
CA HIS A 174 -5.26 12.97 3.80
C HIS A 174 -5.14 14.49 3.90
N THR A 175 -4.25 15.10 3.10
CA THR A 175 -4.04 16.55 3.08
C THR A 175 -5.31 17.28 2.63
N ILE A 176 -5.98 16.79 1.59
CA ILE A 176 -7.23 17.35 1.08
C ILE A 176 -8.34 17.23 2.12
N MET A 177 -8.49 16.05 2.73
CA MET A 177 -9.44 15.85 3.82
C MET A 177 -9.15 16.86 4.94
N SER A 178 -7.92 16.93 5.47
CA SER A 178 -7.56 17.87 6.52
C SER A 178 -7.88 19.33 6.17
N ALA A 179 -7.62 19.75 4.93
CA ALA A 179 -7.94 21.11 4.47
C ALA A 179 -9.46 21.37 4.45
N ILE A 180 -10.24 20.44 3.90
CA ILE A 180 -11.71 20.54 3.88
C ILE A 180 -12.26 20.59 5.30
N TRP A 181 -11.72 19.78 6.21
CA TRP A 181 -12.10 19.73 7.62
C TRP A 181 -11.81 21.04 8.38
N LEU A 182 -10.75 21.74 8.00
CA LEU A 182 -10.40 23.03 8.59
C LEU A 182 -11.32 24.16 8.07
N LEU A 183 -11.73 24.08 6.80
CA LEU A 183 -12.46 25.14 6.11
C LEU A 183 -13.98 25.00 6.22
N LEU A 184 -14.51 23.78 6.35
CA LEU A 184 -15.93 23.49 6.45
C LEU A 184 -16.24 22.97 7.87
N PRO A 185 -16.94 23.77 8.70
CA PRO A 185 -17.29 23.35 10.07
C PRO A 185 -18.33 22.23 10.11
N ASP A 186 -19.12 22.05 9.05
CA ASP A 186 -20.10 20.97 8.93
C ASP A 186 -19.44 19.61 8.77
N ARG A 187 -19.85 18.65 9.62
CA ARG A 187 -19.21 17.33 9.74
C ARG A 187 -20.02 16.19 9.12
N GLY A 188 -20.94 16.53 8.22
CA GLY A 188 -21.94 15.61 7.66
C GLY A 188 -21.44 14.72 6.52
N VAL A 189 -22.32 13.79 6.11
CA VAL A 189 -22.10 12.87 4.96
C VAL A 189 -21.75 13.64 3.68
N SER A 190 -22.34 14.82 3.47
CA SER A 190 -22.09 15.67 2.31
C SER A 190 -20.63 16.11 2.22
N VAL A 191 -20.03 16.55 3.34
CA VAL A 191 -18.63 16.97 3.42
C VAL A 191 -17.70 15.78 3.24
N PHE A 192 -18.06 14.61 3.77
CA PHE A 192 -17.33 13.36 3.50
C PHE A 192 -17.32 13.00 2.01
N ILE A 193 -18.48 13.00 1.35
CA ILE A 193 -18.59 12.72 -0.09
C ILE A 193 -17.77 13.74 -0.88
N LEU A 194 -17.90 15.03 -0.54
CA LEU A 194 -17.14 16.10 -1.17
C LEU A 194 -15.63 15.86 -1.04
N ALA A 195 -15.16 15.50 0.14
CA ALA A 195 -13.75 15.21 0.37
C ALA A 195 -13.24 14.01 -0.44
N VAL A 196 -14.03 12.95 -0.55
CA VAL A 196 -13.73 11.79 -1.39
C VAL A 196 -13.65 12.18 -2.87
N VAL A 197 -14.64 12.94 -3.36
CA VAL A 197 -14.69 13.39 -4.77
C VAL A 197 -13.50 14.28 -5.10
N ILE A 198 -13.24 15.32 -4.29
CA ILE A 198 -12.11 16.23 -4.51
C ILE A 198 -10.78 15.46 -4.45
N SER A 199 -10.61 14.55 -3.49
CA SER A 199 -9.39 13.73 -3.39
C SER A 199 -9.13 12.91 -4.66
N ASN A 200 -10.16 12.27 -5.21
CA ASN A 200 -10.04 11.52 -6.46
C ASN A 200 -9.74 12.42 -7.65
N VAL A 201 -10.43 13.56 -7.79
CA VAL A 201 -10.22 14.48 -8.92
C VAL A 201 -8.79 15.04 -8.91
N VAL A 202 -8.31 15.50 -7.75
CA VAL A 202 -6.94 16.02 -7.61
C VAL A 202 -5.91 14.92 -7.88
N ALA A 203 -6.12 13.71 -7.33
CA ALA A 203 -5.23 12.58 -7.56
C ALA A 203 -5.13 12.20 -9.04
N ILE A 204 -6.26 12.16 -9.76
CA ILE A 204 -6.30 11.91 -11.21
C ILE A 204 -5.50 12.99 -11.94
N GLY A 205 -5.71 14.27 -11.61
CA GLY A 205 -4.96 15.38 -12.21
C GLY A 205 -3.45 15.27 -12.01
N LEU A 206 -3.01 14.94 -10.79
CA LEU A 206 -1.59 14.74 -10.48
C LEU A 206 -1.01 13.52 -11.20
N ALA A 207 -1.75 12.42 -11.27
CA ALA A 207 -1.34 11.22 -12.00
C ALA A 207 -1.14 11.50 -13.50
N PHE A 208 -1.98 12.34 -14.11
CA PHE A 208 -1.79 12.77 -15.50
C PHE A 208 -0.51 13.59 -15.72
N ILE A 209 -0.15 14.45 -14.77
CA ILE A 209 1.03 15.33 -14.89
C ILE A 209 2.32 14.58 -14.59
N GLY A 210 2.32 13.77 -13.52
CA GLY A 210 3.50 13.11 -12.98
C GLY A 210 3.56 11.63 -13.30
N GLU A 211 2.68 10.85 -12.67
CA GLU A 211 2.73 9.39 -12.68
C GLU A 211 2.74 8.85 -14.12
N ASN A 212 1.89 9.30 -15.02
CA ASN A 212 1.86 8.79 -16.40
C ASN A 212 3.11 9.12 -17.24
N LYS A 213 4.00 10.00 -16.77
CA LYS A 213 5.23 10.37 -17.48
C LYS A 213 6.46 9.57 -17.06
N HIS A 214 6.41 8.75 -16.01
CA HIS A 214 7.58 7.96 -15.59
C HIS A 214 8.08 7.03 -16.71
N LYS A 215 7.18 6.45 -17.50
CA LYS A 215 7.55 5.59 -18.65
C LYS A 215 8.24 6.39 -19.76
N PHE A 216 7.78 7.61 -20.02
CA PHE A 216 8.39 8.50 -20.98
C PHE A 216 9.80 8.91 -20.54
N ILE A 217 9.97 9.29 -19.27
CA ILE A 217 11.28 9.64 -18.70
C ILE A 217 12.22 8.44 -18.70
N ALA A 218 11.74 7.25 -18.30
CA ALA A 218 12.54 6.03 -18.34
C ALA A 218 13.02 5.70 -19.76
N ARG A 219 12.16 5.91 -20.77
CA ARG A 219 12.51 5.75 -22.17
C ARG A 219 13.59 6.76 -22.61
N LEU A 220 13.41 8.05 -22.29
CA LEU A 220 14.39 9.09 -22.60
C LEU A 220 15.76 8.82 -21.96
N LEU A 221 15.78 8.37 -20.70
CA LEU A 221 17.02 8.00 -20.01
C LEU A 221 17.69 6.79 -20.67
N THR A 222 16.91 5.76 -21.00
CA THR A 222 17.44 4.55 -21.66
C THR A 222 18.06 4.89 -23.02
N GLU A 223 17.37 5.71 -23.83
CA GLU A 223 17.87 6.17 -25.13
C GLU A 223 19.14 7.02 -24.98
N SER A 224 19.19 7.90 -23.96
CA SER A 224 20.37 8.72 -23.66
C SER A 224 21.59 7.90 -23.21
N PHE A 225 21.40 6.86 -22.39
CA PHE A 225 22.47 5.97 -21.96
C PHE A 225 22.97 5.08 -23.11
N ALA A 226 22.07 4.58 -23.96
CA ALA A 226 22.44 3.81 -25.14
C ALA A 226 23.29 4.64 -26.12
N PHE A 227 22.90 5.90 -26.36
CA PHE A 227 23.67 6.84 -27.18
C PHE A 227 25.08 7.08 -26.63
N ARG A 228 25.22 7.34 -25.32
CA ARG A 228 26.53 7.53 -24.67
C ARG A 228 27.42 6.29 -24.75
N ARG A 229 26.85 5.09 -24.61
CA ARG A 229 27.58 3.83 -24.72
C ARG A 229 28.16 3.63 -26.13
N ASN A 230 27.36 3.90 -27.17
CA ASN A 230 27.81 3.77 -28.56
C ASN A 230 28.89 4.80 -28.92
N LYS A 231 28.79 6.03 -28.41
CA LYS A 231 29.83 7.06 -28.62
C LYS A 231 31.17 6.66 -27.96
N ALA A 232 31.12 6.11 -26.75
CA ALA A 232 32.32 5.64 -26.05
C ALA A 232 33.03 4.48 -26.78
N ALA A 233 32.27 3.59 -27.43
CA ALA A 233 32.82 2.47 -28.20
C ALA A 233 33.56 2.93 -29.48
N HIS A 234 33.16 4.05 -30.09
CA HIS A 234 33.80 4.59 -31.30
C HIS A 234 35.04 5.44 -31.04
N THR A 235 35.28 5.90 -29.81
CA THR A 235 36.49 6.67 -29.43
C THR A 235 37.68 5.79 -29.02
N VAL A 236 37.50 4.46 -28.95
CA VAL A 236 38.52 3.51 -28.51
C VAL A 236 39.08 2.67 -29.69
N SER A 237 38.64 2.95 -30.91
CA SER A 237 39.17 2.38 -32.17
C SER A 237 40.08 3.36 -32.89
#